data_AF-S4RYU7-F1
#
_entry.id   AF-S4RYU7-F1
#
_cell.length_a   1.000
_cell.length_b   1.000
_cell.length_c   1.000
_cell.angle_alpha   90.00
_cell.angle_beta   90.00
_cell.angle_gamma   90.00
#
_symmetry.space_group_name_H-M   'P 1'
#
loop_
_entity.id
_entity.type
_entity.pdbx_description
1 polymer ?
#
loop_
_entity_poly.entity_id
_entity_poly.type
_entity_poly.pdbx_seq_one_letter_code
_entity_poly.pdbx_strand_id
1 'polypeptide(L)'
;MHLAGMWWCVFYLNVAFTCAMMREYYIAAKEIYWDYAPSVIITITCIHSHNAHSPKKATRSPFGVLIYKKAVYIQYTDGSFTQEIPKDPWLGYLGPTMKAEVHDVIAVYFKNLASRPYSMHPHGVFYSKASEGANYPDGQEFGSKGEFVLPGQTHTYHWVVRDETSPGSDDPNCFTWIYHSHVNEPKDVNSGLIGALLTCRKGSRTAERQDVGEDFILMFTIVDENNSWYLEDNIRETIADPRSLDRSDLHCINGYMYGNLPGLNMCSEVNVSWHIFGLGS
;
A
#
# COMPACT_ATOMS: atom_id res chain seq x y z
N MET A 1 51.69 55.12 9.42
CA MET A 1 51.91 53.66 9.49
C MET A 1 50.58 53.01 9.82
N HIS A 2 50.11 52.13 8.93
CA HIS A 2 48.77 51.56 8.90
C HIS A 2 48.46 50.64 10.10
N LEU A 3 47.25 50.79 10.65
CA LEU A 3 46.62 49.85 11.59
C LEU A 3 46.04 48.68 10.77
N ALA A 4 46.56 47.48 10.98
CA ALA A 4 46.01 46.25 10.42
C ALA A 4 44.83 45.78 11.26
N GLY A 5 43.62 45.84 10.70
CA GLY A 5 42.40 45.27 11.29
C GLY A 5 42.35 43.76 11.07
N MET A 6 42.34 43.00 12.16
CA MET A 6 42.27 41.55 12.15
C MET A 6 40.80 41.12 12.06
N TRP A 7 40.36 40.64 10.89
CA TRP A 7 39.02 40.08 10.69
C TRP A 7 38.95 38.67 11.30
N TRP A 8 38.10 38.50 12.31
CA TRP A 8 37.71 37.18 12.81
C TRP A 8 36.54 36.66 11.96
N CYS A 9 36.78 35.67 11.11
CA CYS A 9 35.72 34.87 10.51
C CYS A 9 35.16 33.92 11.58
N VAL A 10 33.99 34.27 12.12
CA VAL A 10 33.19 33.34 12.94
C VAL A 10 32.51 32.35 12.00
N PHE A 11 32.99 31.11 11.97
CA PHE A 11 32.28 30.01 11.34
C PHE A 11 31.09 29.62 12.22
N TYR A 12 29.89 30.01 11.79
CA TYR A 12 28.65 29.46 12.36
C TYR A 12 28.51 28.02 11.87
N LEU A 13 28.87 27.05 12.73
CA LEU A 13 28.47 25.67 12.56
C LEU A 13 26.95 25.60 12.78
N ASN A 14 26.18 25.61 11.69
CA ASN A 14 24.77 25.23 11.75
C ASN A 14 24.70 23.72 11.96
N VAL A 15 24.71 23.29 13.23
CA VAL A 15 24.35 21.91 13.58
C VAL A 15 22.84 21.81 13.41
N ALA A 16 22.40 21.37 12.23
CA ALA A 16 21.01 20.99 12.01
C ALA A 16 20.75 19.71 12.84
N PHE A 17 20.17 19.86 14.03
CA PHE A 17 19.57 18.74 14.75
C PHE A 17 18.37 18.27 13.94
N THR A 18 18.53 17.21 13.15
CA THR A 18 17.39 16.58 12.48
C THR A 18 16.61 15.79 13.53
N CYS A 19 15.60 16.42 14.12
CA CYS A 19 14.69 15.74 15.05
C CYS A 19 13.97 14.58 14.31
N ALA A 20 13.70 13.49 15.03
CA ALA A 20 12.78 12.45 14.56
C ALA A 20 11.41 13.10 14.29
N MET A 21 10.86 12.99 13.09
CA MET A 21 9.53 13.53 12.79
C MET A 21 8.46 12.48 13.01
N MET A 22 7.34 12.88 13.59
CA MET A 22 6.14 12.06 13.63
C MET A 22 5.37 12.22 12.31
N ARG A 23 5.12 11.12 11.61
CA ARG A 23 4.34 11.05 10.37
C ARG A 23 2.99 10.44 10.68
N GLU A 24 1.96 11.27 10.69
CA GLU A 24 0.61 10.86 11.08
C GLU A 24 -0.19 10.40 9.85
N TYR A 25 -0.80 9.22 9.95
CA TYR A 25 -1.68 8.65 8.94
C TYR A 25 -2.99 8.22 9.58
N TYR A 26 -4.11 8.76 9.10
CA TYR A 26 -5.45 8.33 9.49
C TYR A 26 -5.96 7.36 8.45
N ILE A 27 -6.05 6.08 8.79
CA ILE A 27 -6.37 5.00 7.85
C ILE A 27 -7.56 4.22 8.38
N ALA A 28 -8.53 3.88 7.52
CA ALA A 28 -9.60 2.97 7.88
C ALA A 28 -9.66 1.76 6.96
N ALA A 29 -9.99 0.60 7.52
CA ALA A 29 -10.45 -0.54 6.74
C ALA A 29 -11.94 -0.32 6.39
N LYS A 30 -12.27 -0.31 5.11
CA LYS A 30 -13.63 -0.04 4.60
C LYS A 30 -14.01 -1.07 3.55
N GLU A 31 -15.26 -1.52 3.58
CA GLU A 31 -15.80 -2.44 2.58
C GLU A 31 -16.22 -1.70 1.30
N ILE A 32 -15.82 -2.22 0.15
CA ILE A 32 -16.14 -1.68 -1.18
C ILE A 32 -16.52 -2.81 -2.14
N TYR A 33 -17.16 -2.48 -3.25
CA TYR A 33 -17.23 -3.36 -4.42
C TYR A 33 -16.12 -2.97 -5.40
N TRP A 34 -15.24 -3.90 -5.70
CA TRP A 34 -14.11 -3.72 -6.58
C TRP A 34 -14.34 -4.39 -7.92
N ASP A 35 -14.20 -3.63 -9.01
CA ASP A 35 -14.28 -4.13 -10.38
C ASP A 35 -12.87 -4.35 -10.95
N TYR A 36 -12.49 -5.62 -11.14
CA TYR A 36 -11.16 -5.98 -11.65
C TYR A 36 -10.96 -5.63 -13.14
N ALA A 37 -12.03 -5.39 -13.91
CA ALA A 37 -11.96 -5.07 -15.33
C ALA A 37 -13.04 -4.07 -15.80
N PRO A 38 -12.99 -2.79 -15.34
CA PRO A 38 -14.07 -1.82 -15.56
C PRO A 38 -14.38 -1.50 -17.03
N SER A 39 -13.40 -1.65 -17.93
CA SER A 39 -13.63 -1.34 -19.35
C SER A 39 -14.41 -2.43 -20.09
N VAL A 40 -14.63 -3.61 -19.49
CA VAL A 40 -15.28 -4.82 -20.08
C VAL A 40 -14.54 -5.39 -21.31
N ILE A 41 -13.55 -4.65 -21.82
CA ILE A 41 -12.75 -4.93 -23.00
C ILE A 41 -11.38 -5.43 -22.56
N ILE A 42 -10.97 -6.60 -23.07
CA ILE A 42 -9.59 -7.06 -22.92
C ILE A 42 -8.76 -6.28 -23.95
N THR A 43 -7.93 -5.35 -23.47
CA THR A 43 -7.06 -4.53 -24.33
C THR A 43 -5.80 -5.28 -24.76
N ILE A 44 -5.48 -6.40 -24.10
CA ILE A 44 -4.25 -7.18 -24.33
C ILE A 44 -4.57 -8.67 -24.42
N THR A 45 -4.62 -9.21 -25.63
CA THR A 45 -4.55 -10.66 -25.88
C THR A 45 -3.11 -11.03 -26.23
N CYS A 46 -2.21 -11.06 -25.24
CA CYS A 46 -0.89 -11.67 -25.40
C CYS A 46 -1.01 -13.21 -25.29
N ILE A 47 -1.84 -13.81 -26.14
CA ILE A 47 -1.78 -15.26 -26.36
C ILE A 47 -0.61 -15.47 -27.32
N HIS A 48 0.37 -16.25 -26.87
CA HIS A 48 1.52 -16.73 -27.63
C HIS A 48 1.20 -16.90 -29.13
N SER A 49 1.60 -15.92 -29.93
CA SER A 49 1.81 -16.13 -31.36
C SER A 49 3.15 -15.50 -31.66
N HIS A 50 4.08 -16.31 -32.17
CA HIS A 50 5.42 -15.90 -32.59
C HIS A 50 5.42 -14.86 -33.74
N ASN A 51 4.28 -14.26 -34.07
CA ASN A 51 4.13 -13.25 -35.11
C ASN A 51 3.62 -11.94 -34.50
N ALA A 52 4.56 -11.07 -34.14
CA ALA A 52 4.35 -9.76 -33.53
C ALA A 52 3.66 -8.69 -34.45
N HIS A 53 2.88 -9.10 -35.45
CA HIS A 53 2.30 -8.21 -36.46
C HIS A 53 0.78 -8.35 -36.65
N SER A 54 0.08 -9.14 -35.84
CA SER A 54 -1.38 -9.19 -35.87
C SER A 54 -2.00 -8.09 -34.99
N PRO A 55 -3.02 -7.36 -35.47
CA PRO A 55 -3.67 -6.32 -34.68
C PRO A 55 -4.31 -6.95 -33.43
N LYS A 56 -4.00 -6.37 -32.26
CA LYS A 56 -4.60 -6.71 -30.97
C LYS A 56 -6.12 -6.56 -31.10
N LYS A 57 -6.86 -7.67 -31.17
CA LYS A 57 -8.32 -7.61 -31.20
C LYS A 57 -8.83 -7.42 -29.78
N ALA A 58 -9.49 -6.30 -29.56
CA ALA A 58 -10.33 -6.08 -28.40
C ALA A 58 -11.45 -7.13 -28.40
N THR A 59 -11.44 -8.02 -27.41
CA THR A 59 -12.50 -9.00 -27.18
C THR A 59 -13.16 -8.72 -25.84
N ARG A 60 -14.48 -8.93 -25.78
CA ARG A 60 -15.23 -8.86 -24.52
C ARG A 60 -14.65 -9.89 -23.54
N SER A 61 -14.53 -9.53 -22.26
CA SER A 61 -14.08 -10.47 -21.24
C SER A 61 -14.88 -11.77 -21.32
N PRO A 62 -14.24 -12.95 -21.48
CA PRO A 62 -14.92 -14.24 -21.48
C PRO A 62 -15.38 -14.63 -20.06
N PHE A 63 -15.11 -13.79 -19.05
CA PHE A 63 -15.33 -14.04 -17.64
C PHE A 63 -16.55 -13.32 -17.04
N GLY A 64 -17.29 -12.54 -17.82
CA GLY A 64 -18.47 -11.81 -17.30
C GLY A 64 -18.09 -10.61 -16.43
N VAL A 65 -18.93 -10.30 -15.43
CA VAL A 65 -18.74 -9.20 -14.47
C VAL A 65 -17.78 -9.66 -13.37
N LEU A 66 -16.66 -8.96 -13.19
CA LEU A 66 -15.62 -9.28 -12.20
C LEU A 66 -15.69 -8.30 -11.02
N ILE A 67 -16.88 -8.19 -10.41
CA ILE A 67 -17.12 -7.30 -9.27
C ILE A 67 -17.21 -8.12 -7.99
N TYR A 68 -16.34 -7.82 -7.04
CA TYR A 68 -16.24 -8.51 -5.75
C TYR A 68 -16.26 -7.50 -4.61
N LYS A 69 -17.00 -7.82 -3.54
CA LYS A 69 -16.90 -7.15 -2.25
C LYS A 69 -15.53 -7.44 -1.63
N LYS A 70 -14.86 -6.38 -1.18
CA LYS A 70 -13.51 -6.36 -0.61
C LYS A 70 -13.45 -5.47 0.62
N ALA A 71 -12.46 -5.67 1.48
CA ALA A 71 -12.04 -4.68 2.48
C ALA A 71 -10.73 -4.06 2.04
N VAL A 72 -10.66 -2.72 2.02
CA VAL A 72 -9.48 -1.97 1.59
C VAL A 72 -9.12 -0.90 2.61
N TYR A 73 -7.84 -0.51 2.63
CA TYR A 73 -7.38 0.63 3.42
C TYR A 73 -7.65 1.95 2.68
N ILE A 74 -8.28 2.89 3.36
CA ILE A 74 -8.59 4.24 2.85
C ILE A 74 -7.97 5.26 3.79
N GLN A 75 -7.31 6.28 3.23
CA GLN A 75 -6.74 7.37 4.01
C GLN A 75 -7.75 8.50 4.23
N TYR A 76 -7.68 9.14 5.39
CA TYR A 76 -8.48 10.28 5.77
C TYR A 76 -7.57 11.46 6.16
N THR A 77 -8.14 12.66 6.15
CA THR A 77 -7.43 13.89 6.52
C THR A 77 -7.10 13.96 8.00
N ASP A 78 -7.96 13.41 8.86
CA ASP A 78 -7.85 13.50 10.31
C ASP A 78 -8.63 12.39 11.05
N GLY A 79 -8.57 12.42 12.38
CA GLY A 79 -9.21 11.46 13.27
C GLY A 79 -10.74 11.47 13.28
N SER A 80 -11.41 12.35 12.52
CA SER A 80 -12.87 12.27 12.32
C SER A 80 -13.26 11.13 11.38
N PHE A 81 -12.35 10.69 10.49
CA PHE A 81 -12.59 9.71 9.43
C PHE A 81 -13.80 10.07 8.55
N THR A 82 -13.93 11.35 8.19
CA THR A 82 -15.03 11.87 7.36
C THR A 82 -14.60 12.21 5.94
N GLN A 83 -13.46 12.90 5.78
CA GLN A 83 -12.94 13.32 4.49
C GLN A 83 -11.83 12.37 4.02
N GLU A 84 -12.11 11.61 2.97
CA GLU A 84 -11.16 10.69 2.33
C GLU A 84 -10.10 11.49 1.55
N ILE A 85 -8.84 11.05 1.62
CA ILE A 85 -7.76 11.53 0.75
C ILE A 85 -7.76 10.66 -0.51
N PRO A 86 -7.98 11.25 -1.71
CA PRO A 86 -7.91 10.50 -2.96
C PRO A 86 -6.52 9.90 -3.16
N LYS A 87 -6.49 8.67 -3.67
CA LYS A 87 -5.26 8.00 -4.11
C LYS A 87 -5.12 8.10 -5.61
N ASP A 88 -3.89 7.96 -6.09
CA ASP A 88 -3.63 7.90 -7.52
C ASP A 88 -4.39 6.73 -8.16
N PRO A 89 -4.96 6.90 -9.37
CA PRO A 89 -5.74 5.85 -10.02
C PRO A 89 -4.97 4.54 -10.23
N TRP A 90 -3.65 4.62 -10.44
CA TRP A 90 -2.79 3.46 -10.64
C TRP A 90 -2.60 2.63 -9.36
N LEU A 91 -2.88 3.14 -8.15
CA LEU A 91 -2.82 2.34 -6.92
C LEU A 91 -3.91 1.26 -6.86
N GLY A 92 -4.96 1.36 -7.68
CA GLY A 92 -6.04 0.39 -7.73
C GLY A 92 -6.70 0.17 -6.37
N TYR A 93 -6.80 -1.06 -5.86
CA TYR A 93 -7.37 -1.27 -4.52
C TYR A 93 -6.36 -1.13 -3.38
N LEU A 94 -5.05 -1.02 -3.66
CA LEU A 94 -4.04 -0.89 -2.61
C LEU A 94 -4.37 0.27 -1.66
N GLY A 95 -3.99 0.08 -0.41
CA GLY A 95 -3.99 1.13 0.61
C GLY A 95 -3.11 2.31 0.22
N PRO A 96 -3.26 3.45 0.93
CA PRO A 96 -2.40 4.61 0.72
C PRO A 96 -0.92 4.26 0.87
N THR A 97 -0.05 4.92 0.11
CA THR A 97 1.39 4.75 0.29
C THR A 97 1.84 5.56 1.50
N MET A 98 2.33 4.89 2.53
CA MET A 98 2.98 5.54 3.66
C MET A 98 4.45 5.77 3.33
N LYS A 99 5.00 6.93 3.73
CA LYS A 99 6.38 7.32 3.45
C LYS A 99 7.01 7.91 4.70
N ALA A 100 8.21 7.47 5.06
CA ALA A 100 8.93 7.96 6.23
C ALA A 100 10.43 7.98 5.98
N GLU A 101 11.13 8.96 6.54
CA GLU A 101 12.58 9.00 6.48
C GLU A 101 13.19 8.18 7.63
N VAL A 102 14.45 7.80 7.50
CA VAL A 102 15.22 7.22 8.60
C VAL A 102 15.09 8.08 9.86
N HIS A 103 14.85 7.43 11.01
CA HIS A 103 14.56 8.02 12.32
C HIS A 103 13.18 8.66 12.50
N ASP A 104 12.31 8.66 11.48
CA ASP A 104 10.92 9.08 11.68
C ASP A 104 10.12 8.02 12.46
N VAL A 105 9.03 8.48 13.09
CA VAL A 105 8.01 7.63 13.70
C VAL A 105 6.73 7.75 12.90
N ILE A 106 6.24 6.65 12.37
CA ILE A 106 4.95 6.55 11.69
C ILE A 106 3.89 6.27 12.75
N ALA A 107 2.97 7.22 12.94
CA ALA A 107 1.80 7.07 13.80
C ALA A 107 0.57 6.79 12.92
N VAL A 108 0.10 5.55 12.93
CA VAL A 108 -1.10 5.15 12.17
C VAL A 108 -2.29 5.08 13.10
N TYR A 109 -3.20 6.03 12.94
CA TYR A 109 -4.50 6.06 13.59
C TYR A 109 -5.46 5.21 12.77
N PHE A 110 -5.58 3.94 13.14
CA PHE A 110 -6.39 2.97 12.43
C PHE A 110 -7.82 2.94 12.97
N LYS A 111 -8.80 2.98 12.08
CA LYS A 111 -10.22 2.74 12.39
C LYS A 111 -10.75 1.57 11.59
N ASN A 112 -11.41 0.62 12.24
CA ASN A 112 -12.07 -0.45 11.52
C ASN A 112 -13.53 -0.10 11.22
N LEU A 113 -13.82 0.26 9.97
CA LEU A 113 -15.19 0.51 9.48
C LEU A 113 -15.79 -0.71 8.78
N ALA A 114 -15.06 -1.82 8.68
CA ALA A 114 -15.54 -3.06 8.10
C ALA A 114 -16.35 -3.90 9.11
N SER A 115 -16.99 -4.96 8.62
CA SER A 115 -17.90 -5.80 9.42
C SER A 115 -17.21 -6.84 10.30
N ARG A 116 -15.88 -6.94 10.26
CA ARG A 116 -15.11 -7.97 10.98
C ARG A 116 -13.78 -7.46 11.55
N PRO A 117 -13.16 -8.16 12.51
CA PRO A 117 -11.88 -7.75 13.07
C PRO A 117 -10.77 -7.75 12.02
N TYR A 118 -9.99 -6.68 12.00
CA TYR A 118 -8.81 -6.50 11.14
C TYR A 118 -7.70 -5.77 11.91
N SER A 119 -6.49 -5.74 11.37
CA SER A 119 -5.34 -5.08 11.98
C SER A 119 -4.52 -4.31 10.95
N MET A 120 -3.37 -3.77 11.36
CA MET A 120 -2.31 -3.29 10.47
C MET A 120 -0.96 -3.79 10.96
N HIS A 121 -0.30 -4.61 10.17
CA HIS A 121 1.03 -5.16 10.39
C HIS A 121 2.01 -4.62 9.35
N PRO A 122 3.09 -3.94 9.74
CA PRO A 122 4.06 -3.40 8.79
C PRO A 122 5.25 -4.33 8.60
N HIS A 123 5.87 -4.26 7.42
CA HIS A 123 7.21 -4.78 7.17
C HIS A 123 8.23 -3.63 7.16
N GLY A 124 9.50 -3.92 7.44
CA GLY A 124 10.59 -2.94 7.25
C GLY A 124 10.66 -1.80 8.26
N VAL A 125 10.03 -1.95 9.42
CA VAL A 125 10.05 -0.96 10.51
C VAL A 125 10.02 -1.66 11.87
N PHE A 126 10.43 -0.93 12.90
CA PHE A 126 10.47 -1.43 14.27
C PHE A 126 9.22 -1.04 15.03
N TYR A 127 8.71 -1.95 15.86
CA TYR A 127 7.50 -1.73 16.64
C TYR A 127 7.58 -2.40 18.00
N SER A 128 6.78 -1.89 18.94
CA SER A 128 6.48 -2.62 20.18
C SER A 128 5.44 -3.70 19.92
N LYS A 129 5.23 -4.62 20.87
CA LYS A 129 4.13 -5.61 20.78
C LYS A 129 2.76 -4.95 20.63
N ALA A 130 2.55 -3.79 21.24
CA ALA A 130 1.31 -3.03 21.10
C ALA A 130 1.09 -2.40 19.71
N SER A 131 2.09 -2.47 18.83
CA SER A 131 2.07 -1.89 17.50
C SER A 131 2.44 -2.90 16.40
N GLU A 132 2.43 -4.19 16.73
CA GLU A 132 2.75 -5.28 15.80
C GLU A 132 1.59 -5.61 14.85
N GLY A 133 0.35 -5.64 15.36
CA GLY A 133 -0.83 -5.90 14.53
C GLY A 133 -0.96 -7.33 14.01
N ALA A 134 -0.29 -8.31 14.63
CA ALA A 134 -0.40 -9.72 14.27
C ALA A 134 -0.92 -10.54 15.45
N ASN A 135 -1.82 -11.49 15.17
CA ASN A 135 -2.44 -12.33 16.19
C ASN A 135 -1.81 -13.72 16.21
N TYR A 136 -1.05 -14.04 17.24
CA TYR A 136 -0.51 -15.38 17.48
C TYR A 136 -0.28 -15.63 18.98
N PRO A 137 -0.24 -16.90 19.44
CA PRO A 137 0.06 -17.21 20.82
C PRO A 137 1.48 -16.78 21.19
N ASP A 138 1.61 -15.73 21.99
CA ASP A 138 2.90 -15.17 22.44
C ASP A 138 3.07 -15.24 23.97
N GLY A 139 2.15 -15.93 24.66
CA GLY A 139 2.14 -16.06 26.11
C GLY A 139 1.54 -14.86 26.86
N GLN A 140 0.95 -13.89 26.15
CA GLN A 140 0.29 -12.73 26.75
C GLN A 140 -1.25 -12.85 26.71
N GLU A 141 -1.95 -11.96 27.43
CA GLU A 141 -3.42 -11.90 27.40
C GLU A 141 -3.93 -11.52 26.01
N PHE A 142 -4.77 -12.40 25.45
CA PHE A 142 -5.33 -12.29 24.11
C PHE A 142 -6.12 -10.97 23.91
N GLY A 143 -5.81 -10.25 22.84
CA GLY A 143 -6.55 -9.06 22.40
C GLY A 143 -6.31 -7.80 23.25
N SER A 144 -5.25 -7.78 24.05
CA SER A 144 -4.95 -6.65 24.94
C SER A 144 -4.02 -5.59 24.33
N LYS A 145 -3.47 -5.82 23.12
CA LYS A 145 -2.33 -5.03 22.58
C LYS A 145 -2.42 -4.70 21.09
N GLY A 146 -3.61 -4.67 20.50
CA GLY A 146 -3.77 -4.23 19.10
C GLY A 146 -3.40 -5.29 18.07
N GLU A 147 -3.43 -6.57 18.45
CA GLU A 147 -3.33 -7.72 17.55
C GLU A 147 -4.46 -7.72 16.51
N PHE A 148 -5.62 -7.18 16.89
CA PHE A 148 -6.77 -6.91 16.03
C PHE A 148 -7.58 -5.73 16.56
N VAL A 149 -8.38 -5.12 15.69
CA VAL A 149 -9.30 -4.03 16.00
C VAL A 149 -10.70 -4.46 15.58
N LEU A 150 -11.64 -4.47 16.54
CA LEU A 150 -13.03 -4.86 16.30
C LEU A 150 -13.76 -3.83 15.42
N PRO A 151 -14.85 -4.23 14.75
CA PRO A 151 -15.71 -3.29 14.01
C PRO A 151 -16.12 -2.07 14.85
N GLY A 152 -15.97 -0.89 14.26
CA GLY A 152 -16.26 0.41 14.89
C GLY A 152 -15.18 0.92 15.85
N GLN A 153 -14.18 0.11 16.19
CA GLN A 153 -13.10 0.49 17.10
C GLN A 153 -11.92 1.13 16.37
N THR A 154 -11.03 1.73 17.17
CA THR A 154 -9.81 2.40 16.73
C THR A 154 -8.60 1.92 17.52
N HIS A 155 -7.43 1.91 16.88
CA HIS A 155 -6.15 1.63 17.52
C HIS A 155 -5.06 2.50 16.91
N THR A 156 -4.05 2.87 17.69
CA THR A 156 -2.90 3.65 17.20
C THR A 156 -1.65 2.78 17.17
N TYR A 157 -1.11 2.58 15.97
CA TYR A 157 0.15 1.88 15.76
C TYR A 157 1.30 2.89 15.68
N HIS A 158 2.42 2.61 16.37
CA HIS A 158 3.64 3.41 16.27
C HIS A 158 4.77 2.54 15.70
N TRP A 159 5.29 2.96 14.55
CA TRP A 159 6.37 2.26 13.86
C TRP A 159 7.57 3.18 13.69
N VAL A 160 8.75 2.70 14.05
CA VAL A 160 10.00 3.48 14.03
C VAL A 160 10.84 3.03 12.86
N VAL A 161 11.21 3.98 12.00
CA VAL A 161 12.18 3.73 10.94
C VAL A 161 13.57 3.87 11.54
N ARG A 162 14.38 2.82 11.47
CA ARG A 162 15.78 2.85 11.96
C ARG A 162 16.75 2.69 10.80
N ASP A 163 18.02 2.92 11.07
CA ASP A 163 19.08 2.83 10.05
C ASP A 163 19.11 1.43 9.40
N GLU A 164 18.82 0.36 10.15
CA GLU A 164 18.86 -1.02 9.65
C GLU A 164 17.78 -1.34 8.61
N THR A 165 16.69 -0.56 8.59
CA THR A 165 15.59 -0.71 7.62
C THR A 165 15.48 0.47 6.68
N SER A 166 16.53 1.28 6.62
CA SER A 166 16.65 2.43 5.73
C SER A 166 17.73 2.19 4.68
N PRO A 167 17.62 2.80 3.50
CA PRO A 167 18.64 2.62 2.47
C PRO A 167 20.03 3.11 2.90
N GLY A 168 21.04 2.24 2.78
CA GLY A 168 22.45 2.58 2.97
C GLY A 168 22.99 3.39 1.79
N SER A 169 24.29 3.76 1.79
CA SER A 169 24.86 4.67 0.77
C SER A 169 24.74 4.19 -0.67
N ASP A 170 24.73 2.86 -0.87
CA ASP A 170 24.77 2.22 -2.19
C ASP A 170 23.38 1.79 -2.68
N ASP A 171 22.35 1.95 -1.83
CA ASP A 171 20.97 1.59 -2.14
C ASP A 171 20.22 2.71 -2.89
N PRO A 172 19.03 2.45 -3.47
CA PRO A 172 18.13 3.51 -3.92
C PRO A 172 17.74 4.46 -2.76
N ASN A 173 17.20 5.64 -3.07
CA ASN A 173 16.83 6.61 -2.02
C ASN A 173 15.70 6.14 -1.08
N CYS A 174 14.88 5.18 -1.53
CA CYS A 174 13.81 4.58 -0.74
C CYS A 174 13.73 3.07 -0.97
N PHE A 175 13.47 2.31 0.11
CA PHE A 175 13.08 0.91 0.06
C PHE A 175 11.56 0.75 -0.05
N THR A 176 11.14 -0.37 -0.61
CA THR A 176 9.73 -0.77 -0.71
C THR A 176 9.42 -1.87 0.29
N TRP A 177 8.55 -1.55 1.22
CA TRP A 177 7.94 -2.49 2.15
C TRP A 177 6.43 -2.51 1.93
N ILE A 178 5.77 -3.39 2.66
CA ILE A 178 4.32 -3.54 2.64
C ILE A 178 3.76 -3.41 4.05
N TYR A 179 2.47 -3.17 4.12
CA TYR A 179 1.69 -3.38 5.32
C TYR A 179 0.36 -4.06 4.95
N HIS A 180 -0.15 -4.90 5.83
CA HIS A 180 -1.40 -5.62 5.61
C HIS A 180 -2.07 -5.98 6.93
N SER A 181 -3.32 -6.46 6.89
CA SER A 181 -3.94 -7.03 8.08
C SER A 181 -3.39 -8.44 8.33
N HIS A 182 -3.25 -8.81 9.60
CA HIS A 182 -2.60 -10.03 10.04
C HIS A 182 -3.40 -10.75 11.15
N VAL A 183 -4.73 -10.58 11.13
CA VAL A 183 -5.64 -11.34 11.99
C VAL A 183 -5.76 -12.76 11.46
N ASN A 184 -5.96 -12.88 10.14
CA ASN A 184 -5.76 -14.09 9.36
C ASN A 184 -5.14 -13.67 8.03
N GLU A 185 -3.81 -13.62 7.99
CA GLU A 185 -3.04 -12.99 6.91
C GLU A 185 -3.47 -13.45 5.50
N PRO A 186 -3.58 -14.76 5.19
CA PRO A 186 -4.04 -15.18 3.87
C PRO A 186 -5.44 -14.66 3.50
N LYS A 187 -6.40 -14.72 4.43
CA LYS A 187 -7.78 -14.28 4.16
C LYS A 187 -7.91 -12.76 4.10
N ASP A 188 -7.19 -12.07 4.97
CA ASP A 188 -7.20 -10.61 5.08
C ASP A 188 -6.62 -9.96 3.82
N VAL A 189 -5.49 -10.48 3.34
CA VAL A 189 -4.82 -10.02 2.11
C VAL A 189 -5.68 -10.30 0.88
N ASN A 190 -6.22 -11.51 0.73
CA ASN A 190 -7.12 -11.84 -0.40
C ASN A 190 -8.39 -11.00 -0.37
N SER A 191 -8.86 -10.60 0.82
CA SER A 191 -9.98 -9.67 0.98
C SER A 191 -9.64 -8.24 0.56
N GLY A 192 -8.36 -7.87 0.39
CA GLY A 192 -7.90 -6.59 -0.16
C GLY A 192 -7.08 -5.70 0.79
N LEU A 193 -6.82 -6.13 2.03
CA LEU A 193 -6.16 -5.30 3.04
C LEU A 193 -4.65 -5.34 2.93
N ILE A 194 -4.13 -4.58 1.96
CA ILE A 194 -2.70 -4.44 1.69
C ILE A 194 -2.37 -3.05 1.15
N GLY A 195 -1.21 -2.51 1.51
CA GLY A 195 -0.65 -1.29 0.93
C GLY A 195 0.87 -1.25 1.04
N ALA A 196 1.47 -0.17 0.53
CA ALA A 196 2.91 0.00 0.47
C ALA A 196 3.44 0.99 1.51
N LEU A 197 4.62 0.69 2.05
CA LEU A 197 5.36 1.53 2.97
C LEU A 197 6.75 1.79 2.39
N LEU A 198 7.11 3.06 2.21
CA LEU A 198 8.44 3.45 1.77
C LEU A 198 9.25 4.02 2.94
N THR A 199 10.43 3.44 3.18
CA THR A 199 11.43 4.00 4.09
C THR A 199 12.54 4.64 3.25
N CYS A 200 12.81 5.92 3.51
CA CYS A 200 13.68 6.74 2.68
C CYS A 200 14.86 7.30 3.47
N ARG A 201 15.93 7.68 2.76
CA ARG A 201 17.04 8.42 3.38
C ARG A 201 16.59 9.80 3.86
N LYS A 202 17.28 10.35 4.86
CA LYS A 202 17.06 11.72 5.34
C LYS A 202 17.19 12.74 4.22
N GLY A 203 16.27 13.71 4.20
CA GLY A 203 16.28 14.79 3.22
C GLY A 203 15.66 14.45 1.87
N SER A 204 15.12 13.23 1.70
CA SER A 204 14.36 12.85 0.50
C SER A 204 13.01 13.59 0.38
N ARG A 205 12.57 14.28 1.45
CA ARG A 205 11.31 15.03 1.56
C ARG A 205 10.11 14.15 1.17
N THR A 206 9.75 13.25 2.06
CA THR A 206 8.73 12.19 1.85
C THR A 206 7.36 12.63 1.35
N ALA A 207 6.94 13.89 1.49
CA ALA A 207 5.67 14.37 0.92
C ALA A 207 5.71 14.43 -0.62
N GLU A 208 6.83 14.88 -1.18
CA GLU A 208 7.08 14.94 -2.63
C GLU A 208 8.58 14.73 -2.84
N ARG A 209 8.96 13.53 -3.29
CA ARG A 209 10.36 13.21 -3.59
C ARG A 209 10.89 14.18 -4.63
N GLN A 210 12.03 14.79 -4.35
CA GLN A 210 12.62 15.79 -5.25
C GLN A 210 13.55 15.18 -6.30
N ASP A 211 13.92 13.91 -6.13
CA ASP A 211 14.91 13.22 -6.95
C ASP A 211 14.29 12.45 -8.14
N VAL A 212 12.99 12.24 -8.13
CA VAL A 212 12.22 11.60 -9.22
C VAL A 212 11.02 12.45 -9.60
N GLY A 213 10.63 12.40 -10.87
CA GLY A 213 9.43 13.06 -11.37
C GLY A 213 8.16 12.27 -11.04
N GLU A 214 8.26 10.93 -10.94
CA GLU A 214 7.14 10.04 -10.66
C GLU A 214 7.56 8.86 -9.77
N ASP A 215 6.70 8.46 -8.83
CA ASP A 215 6.80 7.25 -8.01
C ASP A 215 5.60 6.34 -8.32
N PHE A 216 5.83 5.15 -8.89
CA PHE A 216 4.78 4.15 -9.09
C PHE A 216 4.94 2.96 -8.13
N ILE A 217 3.84 2.53 -7.51
CA ILE A 217 3.77 1.29 -6.73
C ILE A 217 3.00 0.25 -7.52
N LEU A 218 3.59 -0.93 -7.76
CA LEU A 218 2.94 -2.04 -8.44
C LEU A 218 3.03 -3.32 -7.59
N MET A 219 1.87 -3.87 -7.26
CA MET A 219 1.71 -5.20 -6.69
C MET A 219 1.32 -6.17 -7.79
N PHE A 220 2.15 -7.20 -8.00
CA PHE A 220 1.81 -8.34 -8.86
C PHE A 220 1.29 -9.47 -7.97
N THR A 221 0.05 -9.89 -8.19
CA THR A 221 -0.56 -10.92 -7.34
C THR A 221 -1.56 -11.77 -8.11
N ILE A 222 -1.80 -12.97 -7.59
CA ILE A 222 -2.96 -13.79 -7.91
C ILE A 222 -3.89 -13.64 -6.71
N VAL A 223 -4.96 -12.88 -6.86
CA VAL A 223 -5.97 -12.77 -5.79
C VAL A 223 -6.85 -13.98 -5.87
N ASP A 224 -6.90 -14.80 -4.82
CA ASP A 224 -7.83 -15.90 -4.70
C ASP A 224 -9.07 -15.45 -3.92
N GLU A 225 -10.14 -15.10 -4.63
CA GLU A 225 -11.41 -14.70 -4.02
C GLU A 225 -12.11 -15.85 -3.27
N ASN A 226 -11.72 -17.13 -3.48
CA ASN A 226 -12.21 -18.23 -2.65
C ASN A 226 -11.61 -18.19 -1.25
N ASN A 227 -10.44 -17.58 -1.08
CA ASN A 227 -9.84 -17.35 0.23
C ASN A 227 -10.23 -15.99 0.84
N SER A 228 -11.08 -15.22 0.18
CA SER A 228 -11.64 -13.98 0.72
C SER A 228 -12.57 -14.24 1.92
N TRP A 229 -12.67 -13.28 2.83
CA TRP A 229 -13.71 -13.27 3.86
C TRP A 229 -15.10 -13.05 3.27
N TYR A 230 -15.17 -12.46 2.08
CA TYR A 230 -16.40 -12.04 1.42
C TYR A 230 -16.91 -13.04 0.38
N LEU A 231 -16.36 -14.26 0.34
CA LEU A 231 -16.77 -15.30 -0.61
C LEU A 231 -18.29 -15.50 -0.62
N GLU A 232 -18.89 -15.73 0.54
CA GLU A 232 -20.33 -15.99 0.65
C GLU A 232 -21.20 -14.79 0.28
N ASP A 233 -20.74 -13.58 0.61
CA ASP A 233 -21.41 -12.33 0.21
C ASP A 233 -21.37 -12.20 -1.33
N ASN A 234 -20.21 -12.45 -1.94
CA ASN A 234 -20.01 -12.40 -3.39
C ASN A 234 -20.84 -13.46 -4.14
N ILE A 235 -20.90 -14.69 -3.61
CA ILE A 235 -21.76 -15.75 -4.18
C ILE A 235 -23.23 -15.31 -4.20
N ARG A 236 -23.70 -14.65 -3.15
CA ARG A 236 -25.09 -14.22 -3.03
C ARG A 236 -25.42 -12.99 -3.88
N GLU A 237 -24.50 -12.04 -3.95
CA GLU A 237 -24.79 -10.68 -4.42
C GLU A 237 -24.29 -10.42 -5.84
N THR A 238 -23.18 -11.02 -6.26
CA THR A 238 -22.51 -10.67 -7.52
C THR A 238 -22.38 -11.84 -8.50
N ILE A 239 -22.35 -13.09 -8.01
CA ILE A 239 -22.18 -14.28 -8.85
C ILE A 239 -23.54 -14.88 -9.24
N ALA A 240 -23.97 -14.64 -10.49
CA ALA A 240 -25.23 -15.17 -11.00
C ALA A 240 -25.23 -16.69 -11.29
N ASP A 241 -24.06 -17.32 -11.49
CA ASP A 241 -23.92 -18.78 -11.67
C ASP A 241 -22.80 -19.32 -10.76
N PRO A 242 -23.11 -20.14 -9.74
CA PRO A 242 -22.13 -20.76 -8.85
C PRO A 242 -21.05 -21.58 -9.59
N ARG A 243 -21.29 -22.05 -10.82
CA ARG A 243 -20.29 -22.76 -11.63
C ARG A 243 -19.17 -21.85 -12.16
N SER A 244 -19.29 -20.54 -12.01
CA SER A 244 -18.21 -19.59 -12.28
C SER A 244 -17.19 -19.47 -11.13
N LEU A 245 -17.43 -20.13 -9.98
CA LEU A 245 -16.51 -20.21 -8.83
C LEU A 245 -15.19 -20.94 -9.13
N ASP A 246 -15.12 -21.71 -10.21
CA ASP A 246 -13.90 -22.37 -10.71
C ASP A 246 -12.85 -21.38 -11.28
N ARG A 247 -13.02 -20.08 -11.01
CA ARG A 247 -12.28 -18.96 -11.63
C ARG A 247 -11.93 -17.85 -10.62
N SER A 248 -11.61 -18.21 -9.39
CA SER A 248 -11.29 -17.25 -8.32
C SER A 248 -9.86 -16.73 -8.35
N ASP A 249 -8.96 -17.33 -9.15
CA ASP A 249 -7.57 -16.90 -9.30
C ASP A 249 -7.47 -15.71 -10.27
N LEU A 250 -7.48 -14.51 -9.70
CA LEU A 250 -7.45 -13.26 -10.45
C LEU A 250 -6.01 -12.73 -10.52
N HIS A 251 -5.33 -13.07 -11.61
CA HIS A 251 -4.01 -12.52 -11.95
C HIS A 251 -4.12 -11.02 -12.26
N CYS A 252 -3.65 -10.18 -11.32
CA CYS A 252 -3.83 -8.75 -11.43
C CYS A 252 -2.59 -7.94 -11.05
N ILE A 253 -2.57 -6.69 -11.51
CA ILE A 253 -1.65 -5.65 -11.04
C ILE A 253 -2.49 -4.60 -10.31
N ASN A 254 -2.23 -4.40 -9.02
CA ASN A 254 -3.00 -3.51 -8.14
C ASN A 254 -4.53 -3.75 -8.15
N GLY A 255 -4.95 -4.99 -8.48
CA GLY A 255 -6.36 -5.31 -8.62
C GLY A 255 -6.97 -5.08 -9.99
N TYR A 256 -6.18 -4.72 -11.00
CA TYR A 256 -6.67 -4.63 -12.38
C TYR A 256 -6.17 -5.78 -13.24
N MET A 257 -7.06 -6.32 -14.05
CA MET A 257 -6.78 -7.40 -14.99
C MET A 257 -6.83 -6.92 -16.44
N TYR A 258 -6.30 -7.72 -17.36
CA TYR A 258 -6.53 -7.57 -18.81
C TYR A 258 -6.21 -6.18 -19.40
N GLY A 259 -5.24 -5.46 -18.83
CA GLY A 259 -4.83 -4.14 -19.27
C GLY A 259 -5.77 -2.99 -18.83
N ASN A 260 -6.49 -3.17 -17.73
CA ASN A 260 -7.40 -2.15 -17.16
C ASN A 260 -6.72 -1.18 -16.18
N LEU A 261 -5.45 -1.38 -15.82
CA LEU A 261 -4.73 -0.51 -14.88
C LEU A 261 -4.60 0.91 -15.46
N PRO A 262 -5.26 1.93 -14.87
CA PRO A 262 -5.21 3.29 -15.38
C PRO A 262 -4.02 4.06 -14.81
N GLY A 263 -3.77 5.27 -15.31
CA GLY A 263 -2.96 6.27 -14.62
C GLY A 263 -1.44 6.10 -14.69
N LEU A 264 -0.91 5.07 -15.36
CA LEU A 264 0.53 4.94 -15.62
C LEU A 264 0.99 5.84 -16.77
N ASN A 265 0.88 7.16 -16.57
CA ASN A 265 1.32 8.16 -17.55
C ASN A 265 2.57 8.86 -17.01
N MET A 266 3.54 9.11 -17.89
CA MET A 266 4.76 9.85 -17.56
C MET A 266 5.25 10.60 -18.79
N CYS A 267 6.00 11.67 -18.56
CA CYS A 267 6.67 12.40 -19.64
C CYS A 267 7.93 11.66 -20.11
N SER A 268 8.37 11.90 -21.34
CA SER A 268 9.70 11.46 -21.76
C SER A 268 10.78 12.18 -20.94
N GLU A 269 11.91 11.51 -20.71
CA GLU A 269 13.10 12.08 -20.04
C GLU A 269 12.92 12.45 -18.55
N VAL A 270 11.85 12.00 -17.89
CA VAL A 270 11.72 12.11 -16.43
C VAL A 270 12.29 10.87 -15.73
N ASN A 271 12.94 11.08 -14.59
CA ASN A 271 13.36 9.97 -13.73
C ASN A 271 12.13 9.38 -13.04
N VAL A 272 11.96 8.07 -13.13
CA VAL A 272 10.82 7.34 -12.56
C VAL A 272 11.33 6.29 -11.58
N SER A 273 10.71 6.24 -10.39
CA SER A 273 10.93 5.18 -9.41
C SER A 273 9.80 4.16 -9.52
N TRP A 274 10.16 2.88 -9.71
CA TRP A 274 9.20 1.77 -9.70
C TRP A 274 9.41 0.93 -8.45
N HIS A 275 8.40 0.90 -7.60
CA HIS A 275 8.35 0.13 -6.37
C HIS A 275 7.48 -1.09 -6.59
N ILE A 276 8.11 -2.26 -6.73
CA ILE A 276 7.44 -3.49 -7.14
C ILE A 276 7.49 -4.50 -6.00
N PHE A 277 6.35 -5.12 -5.70
CA PHE A 277 6.29 -6.26 -4.79
C PHE A 277 5.30 -7.31 -5.29
N GLY A 278 5.50 -8.54 -4.83
CA GLY A 278 4.58 -9.65 -5.07
C GLY A 278 4.10 -10.21 -3.75
N LEU A 279 2.84 -10.65 -3.71
CA LEU A 279 2.26 -11.32 -2.57
C LEU A 279 1.23 -12.36 -3.05
N GLY A 280 1.16 -13.49 -2.36
CA GLY A 280 0.33 -14.64 -2.74
C GLY A 280 1.12 -15.95 -2.66
N SER A 281 0.49 -17.04 -3.10
CA SER A 281 1.06 -18.39 -3.15
C SER A 281 0.84 -19.03 -4.51
#